data_AF-A0A7J6A6T1-F1
#
_entry.id   AF-A0A7J6A6T1-F1
#
_cell.length_a   1.000
_cell.length_b   1.000
_cell.length_c   1.000
_cell.angle_alpha   90.00
_cell.angle_beta   90.00
_cell.angle_gamma   90.00
#
_symmetry.space_group_name_H-M   'P 1'
#
loop_
_entity.id
_entity.type
_entity.pdbx_description
1 polymer ?
#
loop_
_entity_poly.entity_id
_entity_poly.type
_entity_poly.pdbx_seq_one_letter_code
_entity_poly.pdbx_strand_id
1 'polypeptide(L)'
;MVETSRMRSITALHASFRGDVISEINNTNACRPPDADCTSCFNHKVFVIPEKMAAATKTPPGADPKQLERTGTVREIGSQAVWSLSSCKPGFGVDQLRDDNLETYWQSDGSQPHLVNIQFRRKTTVKMLCIYADYKSDESYTPSKISVRVGNNFHNLLEIRQLEMVEPSGWIHIPLLDLVNNPIRTFMIQIAVLANHQNGRDTHMRQIKVYTPVEESSIGKFPRCTTVDFMMYRTIR
;
A
#
# COMPACT_ATOMS: atom_id res chain seq x y z
N MET A 1 -36.26 -36.74 55.64
CA MET A 1 -35.44 -37.42 54.62
C MET A 1 -35.43 -36.54 53.39
N VAL A 2 -34.24 -36.09 53.00
CA VAL A 2 -33.99 -35.16 51.91
C VAL A 2 -33.67 -35.99 50.68
N GLU A 3 -34.42 -35.84 49.58
CA GLU A 3 -34.18 -36.64 48.37
C GLU A 3 -34.01 -35.76 47.12
N THR A 4 -32.73 -35.45 46.90
CA THR A 4 -31.94 -35.45 45.65
C THR A 4 -32.58 -35.16 44.29
N SER A 5 -32.06 -34.07 43.71
CA SER A 5 -31.98 -33.76 42.27
C SER A 5 -31.01 -34.68 41.52
N ARG A 6 -31.38 -35.12 40.30
CA ARG A 6 -30.45 -35.48 39.20
C ARG A 6 -31.14 -35.29 37.85
N MET A 7 -30.73 -34.25 37.12
CA MET A 7 -31.05 -34.03 35.71
C MET A 7 -29.94 -34.66 34.86
N ARG A 8 -30.32 -35.55 33.92
CA ARG A 8 -29.43 -36.06 32.87
C ARG A 8 -30.08 -35.88 31.50
N SER A 9 -29.21 -35.54 30.57
CA SER A 9 -29.34 -35.26 29.15
C SER A 9 -30.37 -36.07 28.36
N ILE A 10 -31.05 -35.37 27.44
CA ILE A 10 -31.72 -35.97 26.28
C ILE A 10 -31.08 -35.39 25.02
N THR A 11 -30.41 -36.27 24.28
CA THR A 11 -30.03 -36.09 22.88
C THR A 11 -31.12 -36.75 22.04
N ALA A 12 -31.71 -36.04 21.08
CA ALA A 12 -32.54 -36.66 20.03
C ALA A 12 -32.54 -35.83 18.74
N LEU A 13 -32.35 -36.56 17.64
CA LEU A 13 -32.29 -36.21 16.23
C LEU A 13 -33.66 -35.86 15.61
N HIS A 14 -33.65 -34.98 14.59
CA HIS A 14 -34.40 -34.98 13.30
C HIS A 14 -34.53 -33.51 12.81
N ALA A 15 -34.53 -33.10 11.54
CA ALA A 15 -34.42 -33.77 10.25
C ALA A 15 -34.03 -32.72 9.18
N SER A 16 -33.51 -33.25 8.07
CA SER A 16 -33.31 -32.64 6.75
C SER A 16 -34.34 -31.59 6.31
N PHE A 17 -33.89 -30.50 5.69
CA PHE A 17 -34.55 -29.90 4.53
C PHE A 17 -33.52 -29.34 3.53
N ARG A 18 -33.58 -29.86 2.31
CA ARG A 18 -32.96 -29.35 1.09
C ARG A 18 -33.55 -27.97 0.74
N GLY A 19 -32.74 -27.14 0.09
CA GLY A 19 -33.22 -25.91 -0.55
C GLY A 19 -32.09 -25.21 -1.30
N ASP A 20 -31.77 -25.71 -2.49
CA ASP A 20 -31.05 -24.98 -3.52
C ASP A 20 -31.80 -23.68 -3.86
N VAL A 21 -31.07 -22.55 -3.92
CA VAL A 21 -31.50 -21.39 -4.73
C VAL A 21 -30.30 -20.88 -5.52
N ILE A 22 -30.20 -21.42 -6.73
CA ILE A 22 -29.58 -20.79 -7.88
C ILE A 22 -30.48 -19.61 -8.27
N SER A 23 -29.94 -18.39 -8.36
CA SER A 23 -30.61 -17.30 -9.07
C SER A 23 -29.81 -16.92 -10.32
N GLU A 24 -30.27 -17.57 -11.40
CA GLU A 24 -30.45 -17.08 -12.77
C GLU A 24 -29.48 -16.03 -13.34
N ILE A 25 -28.66 -16.54 -14.25
CA ILE A 25 -27.99 -15.80 -15.33
C ILE A 25 -29.07 -15.46 -16.37
N ASN A 26 -29.58 -14.23 -16.38
CA ASN A 26 -30.30 -13.70 -17.53
C ASN A 26 -29.35 -12.93 -18.42
N ASN A 27 -28.93 -13.62 -19.48
CA ASN A 27 -28.14 -13.09 -20.58
C ASN A 27 -29.11 -12.60 -21.66
N THR A 28 -29.37 -11.29 -21.76
CA THR A 28 -29.83 -10.62 -22.98
C THR A 28 -29.55 -9.13 -22.86
N ASN A 29 -28.55 -8.64 -23.60
CA ASN A 29 -28.74 -7.54 -24.55
C ASN A 29 -27.40 -7.27 -25.26
N ALA A 30 -27.40 -7.57 -26.56
CA ALA A 30 -26.42 -7.08 -27.50
C ALA A 30 -26.59 -5.57 -27.67
N CYS A 31 -25.53 -4.80 -27.42
CA CYS A 31 -25.37 -3.46 -27.97
C CYS A 31 -23.93 -3.29 -28.49
N ARG A 32 -23.85 -2.86 -29.75
CA ARG A 32 -22.62 -2.51 -30.49
C ARG A 32 -21.94 -1.25 -29.89
N PRO A 33 -20.65 -1.00 -30.17
CA PRO A 33 -19.99 0.28 -29.86
C PRO A 33 -20.51 1.37 -30.84
N PRO A 34 -20.40 2.69 -30.57
CA PRO A 34 -19.21 3.36 -30.04
C PRO A 34 -19.43 4.56 -29.10
N ASP A 35 -18.31 5.12 -28.64
CA ASP A 35 -18.02 6.54 -28.35
C ASP A 35 -17.33 6.81 -27.00
N ALA A 36 -16.25 7.58 -27.11
CA ALA A 36 -15.40 8.04 -26.04
C ALA A 36 -16.11 9.05 -25.13
N ASP A 37 -15.55 9.25 -23.94
CA ASP A 37 -15.99 10.16 -22.88
C ASP A 37 -17.20 9.71 -22.04
N CYS A 38 -16.93 8.86 -21.05
CA CYS A 38 -17.72 8.86 -19.82
C CYS A 38 -16.85 8.49 -18.60
N THR A 39 -16.38 9.51 -17.87
CA THR A 39 -15.59 9.37 -16.63
C THR A 39 -16.48 9.20 -15.39
N SER A 40 -17.49 8.33 -15.43
CA SER A 40 -18.43 8.17 -14.29
C SER A 40 -18.71 6.74 -13.80
N CYS A 41 -18.03 5.73 -14.32
CA CYS A 41 -18.20 4.35 -13.84
C CYS A 41 -16.98 3.85 -13.05
N PHE A 42 -16.72 4.42 -11.88
CA PHE A 42 -15.91 3.77 -10.84
C PHE A 42 -16.81 3.34 -9.70
N ASN A 43 -17.58 2.27 -9.92
CA ASN A 43 -18.26 1.55 -8.85
C ASN A 43 -17.83 0.09 -8.83
N HIS A 44 -17.43 -0.33 -7.62
CA HIS A 44 -17.29 -1.70 -7.13
C HIS A 44 -16.19 -2.60 -7.71
N LYS A 45 -15.08 -2.70 -6.96
CA LYS A 45 -14.80 -3.81 -6.03
C LYS A 45 -13.40 -3.61 -5.44
N VAL A 46 -13.31 -3.25 -4.16
CA VAL A 46 -12.07 -3.40 -3.39
C VAL A 46 -11.84 -4.90 -3.26
N PHE A 47 -10.87 -5.43 -3.99
CA PHE A 47 -10.44 -6.81 -3.80
C PHE A 47 -9.31 -6.78 -2.77
N VAL A 48 -9.67 -7.05 -1.51
CA VAL A 48 -8.70 -7.49 -0.51
C VAL A 48 -8.18 -8.82 -1.02
N ILE A 49 -6.95 -8.87 -1.53
CA ILE A 49 -6.28 -10.14 -1.83
C ILE A 49 -6.14 -10.85 -0.49
N PRO A 50 -6.77 -12.01 -0.26
CA PRO A 50 -6.54 -12.76 0.97
C PRO A 50 -5.12 -13.29 0.91
N GLU A 51 -4.23 -12.67 1.68
CA GLU A 51 -2.92 -13.23 1.95
C GLU A 51 -3.12 -14.57 2.65
N LYS A 52 -2.56 -15.64 2.06
CA LYS A 52 -2.65 -17.00 2.61
C LYS A 52 -2.24 -16.97 4.08
N MET A 53 -3.05 -17.57 4.95
CA MET A 53 -2.70 -17.83 6.35
C MET A 53 -1.42 -18.68 6.43
N ALA A 54 -0.28 -18.01 6.49
CA ALA A 54 0.97 -18.58 6.94
C ALA A 54 1.09 -18.28 8.44
N ALA A 55 1.54 -19.27 9.23
CA ALA A 55 1.87 -19.07 10.65
C ALA A 55 2.74 -17.81 10.82
N ALA A 56 2.53 -17.06 11.90
CA ALA A 56 3.14 -15.76 12.20
C ALA A 56 4.67 -15.82 12.10
N THR A 57 5.17 -15.66 10.88
CA THR A 57 6.58 -15.62 10.54
C THR A 57 6.89 -14.15 10.34
N LYS A 58 7.99 -13.68 10.95
CA LYS A 58 8.38 -12.28 10.90
C LYS A 58 8.38 -11.76 9.47
N THR A 59 7.94 -10.52 9.27
CA THR A 59 7.93 -9.89 7.94
C THR A 59 9.36 -9.85 7.42
N PRO A 60 9.67 -10.49 6.28
CA PRO A 60 11.04 -10.56 5.78
C PRO A 60 11.53 -9.16 5.39
N PRO A 61 12.79 -8.82 5.71
CA PRO A 61 13.36 -7.56 5.27
C PRO A 61 13.50 -7.57 3.75
N GLY A 62 12.98 -6.53 3.10
CA GLY A 62 13.20 -6.28 1.69
C GLY A 62 14.63 -5.81 1.41
N ALA A 63 15.00 -5.85 0.12
CA ALA A 63 16.30 -5.36 -0.33
C ALA A 63 16.48 -3.85 -0.06
N ASP A 64 17.73 -3.39 0.05
CA ASP A 64 18.01 -1.96 0.15
C ASP A 64 17.50 -1.22 -1.10
N PRO A 65 16.63 -0.19 -0.96
CA PRO A 65 16.14 0.59 -2.09
C PRO A 65 17.24 1.22 -2.95
N LYS A 66 18.43 1.46 -2.40
CA LYS A 66 19.60 1.91 -3.19
C LYS A 66 20.03 0.88 -4.23
N GLN A 67 19.84 -0.42 -3.99
CA GLN A 67 20.08 -1.45 -5.00
C GLN A 67 19.07 -1.34 -6.15
N LEU A 68 17.81 -1.05 -5.84
CA LEU A 68 16.77 -0.84 -6.84
C LEU A 68 17.07 0.40 -7.70
N GLU A 69 17.53 1.49 -7.09
CA GLU A 69 17.99 2.70 -7.80
C GLU A 69 19.15 2.42 -8.75
N ARG A 70 20.13 1.60 -8.33
CA ARG A 70 21.30 1.22 -9.16
C ARG A 70 20.92 0.44 -10.42
N THR A 71 19.76 -0.21 -10.46
CA THR A 71 19.29 -0.87 -11.68
C THR A 71 18.91 0.12 -12.78
N GLY A 72 18.69 1.39 -12.45
CA GLY A 72 18.24 2.42 -13.39
C GLY A 72 16.78 2.26 -13.85
N THR A 73 16.04 1.27 -13.34
CA THR A 73 14.64 1.00 -13.75
C THR A 73 13.61 1.88 -13.02
N VAL A 74 14.01 2.47 -11.89
CA VAL A 74 13.16 3.36 -11.09
C VAL A 74 13.93 4.61 -10.66
N ARG A 75 13.19 5.65 -10.31
CA ARG A 75 13.74 6.92 -9.82
C ARG A 75 12.98 7.37 -8.57
N GLU A 76 13.72 7.83 -7.57
CA GLU A 76 13.16 8.45 -6.36
C GLU A 76 12.50 9.80 -6.71
N ILE A 77 11.27 10.02 -6.23
CA ILE A 77 10.46 11.21 -6.54
C ILE A 77 9.90 11.92 -5.31
N GLY A 78 10.34 11.57 -4.11
CA GLY A 78 9.95 12.22 -2.86
C GLY A 78 10.26 13.72 -2.88
N SER A 79 11.36 14.13 -3.52
CA SER A 79 11.72 15.56 -3.70
C SER A 79 10.72 16.37 -4.53
N GLN A 80 9.91 15.72 -5.38
CA GLN A 80 8.89 16.40 -6.20
C GLN A 80 7.55 16.55 -5.48
N ALA A 81 7.40 15.96 -4.29
CA ALA A 81 6.19 16.01 -3.49
C ALA A 81 6.33 16.96 -2.30
N VAL A 82 5.18 17.49 -1.88
CA VAL A 82 4.99 18.14 -0.58
C VAL A 82 4.57 17.06 0.42
N TRP A 83 5.22 17.05 1.57
CA TRP A 83 5.00 16.06 2.62
C TRP A 83 4.36 16.73 3.82
N SER A 84 3.36 16.09 4.41
CA SER A 84 2.74 16.53 5.67
C SER A 84 2.38 15.33 6.54
N LEU A 85 2.41 15.54 7.85
CA LEU A 85 2.14 14.52 8.86
C LEU A 85 0.88 14.89 9.63
N SER A 86 0.15 13.90 10.14
CA SER A 86 -0.99 14.16 11.04
C SER A 86 -0.56 14.88 12.31
N SER A 87 0.58 14.49 12.86
CA SER A 87 1.19 15.06 14.06
C SER A 87 2.67 14.71 14.08
N CYS A 88 3.45 15.47 14.84
CA CYS A 88 4.86 15.17 15.08
C CYS A 88 5.31 15.78 16.40
N LYS A 89 6.21 15.09 17.11
CA LYS A 89 6.96 15.71 18.20
C LYS A 89 7.94 16.75 17.66
N PRO A 90 8.22 17.85 18.41
CA PRO A 90 9.24 18.82 18.00
C PRO A 90 10.59 18.14 17.78
N GLY A 91 11.19 18.34 16.60
CA GLY A 91 12.46 17.73 16.21
C GLY A 91 12.39 16.31 15.63
N PHE A 92 11.19 15.71 15.54
CA PHE A 92 10.97 14.38 14.98
C PHE A 92 9.85 14.44 13.94
N GLY A 93 10.06 15.17 12.85
CA GLY A 93 9.05 15.49 11.83
C GLY A 93 9.38 14.91 10.44
N VAL A 94 8.97 15.64 9.40
CA VAL A 94 9.15 15.24 7.99
C VAL A 94 10.62 15.14 7.61
N ASP A 95 11.48 15.98 8.17
CA ASP A 95 12.89 16.04 7.79
C ASP A 95 13.59 14.71 8.10
N GLN A 96 13.31 14.13 9.26
CA GLN A 96 13.86 12.83 9.69
C GLN A 96 13.35 11.66 8.84
N LEU A 97 12.17 11.78 8.21
CA LEU A 97 11.64 10.73 7.30
C LEU A 97 12.31 10.67 5.94
N ARG A 98 13.21 11.62 5.68
CA ARG A 98 13.75 11.89 4.34
C ARG A 98 15.24 12.22 4.33
N ASP A 99 15.92 12.17 5.47
CA ASP A 99 17.34 12.54 5.62
C ASP A 99 18.32 11.43 5.20
N ASP A 100 17.82 10.26 4.79
CA ASP A 100 18.61 9.07 4.43
C ASP A 100 19.44 8.50 5.59
N ASN A 101 19.08 8.85 6.83
CA ASN A 101 19.61 8.27 8.05
C ASN A 101 18.60 7.29 8.65
N LEU A 102 19.05 6.11 9.05
CA LEU A 102 18.20 5.10 9.68
C LEU A 102 18.15 5.23 11.20
N GLU A 103 18.98 6.09 11.78
CA GLU A 103 19.01 6.36 13.23
C GLU A 103 17.94 7.38 13.65
N THR A 104 17.63 8.33 12.76
CA THR A 104 16.58 9.32 12.93
C THR A 104 15.20 8.75 12.55
N TYR A 105 14.15 9.38 13.06
CA TYR A 105 12.78 8.96 12.83
C TYR A 105 11.79 10.10 13.01
N TRP A 106 10.65 9.99 12.33
CA TRP A 106 9.44 10.69 12.74
C TRP A 106 8.83 9.98 13.94
N GLN A 107 8.40 10.77 14.91
CA GLN A 107 7.56 10.31 16.01
C GLN A 107 6.23 11.05 15.97
N SER A 108 5.13 10.31 15.83
CA SER A 108 3.80 10.90 15.93
C SER A 108 3.48 11.32 17.37
N ASP A 109 2.54 12.24 17.51
CA ASP A 109 2.05 12.73 18.81
C ASP A 109 0.57 13.08 18.69
N GLY A 110 -0.29 12.07 18.71
CA GLY A 110 -1.72 12.28 18.42
C GLY A 110 -2.57 11.02 18.52
N SER A 111 -3.82 11.13 18.08
CA SER A 111 -4.72 9.98 17.97
C SER A 111 -4.47 9.21 16.67
N GLN A 112 -4.56 7.89 16.74
CA GLN A 112 -4.58 7.04 15.54
C GLN A 112 -5.83 7.32 14.68
N PRO A 113 -5.75 7.16 13.34
CA PRO A 113 -4.57 6.73 12.58
C PRO A 113 -3.54 7.85 12.38
N HIS A 114 -2.25 7.51 12.43
CA HIS A 114 -1.16 8.45 12.11
C HIS A 114 -0.95 8.50 10.61
N LEU A 115 -0.90 9.70 10.03
CA LEU A 115 -0.95 9.89 8.58
C LEU A 115 0.34 10.51 8.06
N VAL A 116 0.86 9.98 6.95
CA VAL A 116 1.85 10.63 6.10
C VAL A 116 1.20 10.92 4.76
N ASN A 117 1.07 12.20 4.42
CA ASN A 117 0.48 12.66 3.18
C ASN A 117 1.58 13.14 2.23
N ILE A 118 1.55 12.62 1.01
CA ILE A 118 2.52 12.89 -0.04
C ILE A 118 1.76 13.44 -1.24
N GLN A 119 1.90 14.73 -1.50
CA GLN A 119 1.15 15.43 -2.54
C GLN A 119 2.07 15.90 -3.67
N PHE A 120 1.81 15.45 -4.89
CA PHE A 120 2.55 15.84 -6.08
C PHE A 120 1.90 17.05 -6.77
N ARG A 121 2.73 17.94 -7.32
CA ARG A 121 2.25 19.11 -8.11
C ARG A 121 1.54 18.73 -9.41
N ARG A 122 1.86 17.55 -9.95
CA ARG A 122 1.30 16.99 -11.19
C ARG A 122 0.92 15.54 -10.97
N LYS A 123 0.00 15.01 -11.77
CA LYS A 123 -0.37 13.59 -11.73
C LYS A 123 0.87 12.75 -12.04
N THR A 124 1.38 12.06 -11.03
CA THR A 124 2.67 11.39 -11.08
C THR A 124 2.46 9.88 -11.09
N THR A 125 3.21 9.19 -11.93
CA THR A 125 3.23 7.73 -11.99
C THR A 125 4.10 7.21 -10.85
N VAL A 126 3.55 6.33 -10.02
CA VAL A 126 4.21 5.76 -8.85
C VAL A 126 4.15 4.24 -8.96
N LYS A 127 5.28 3.57 -8.76
CA LYS A 127 5.40 2.11 -8.88
C LYS A 127 5.63 1.45 -7.53
N MET A 128 6.44 2.07 -6.68
CA MET A 128 6.89 1.47 -5.44
C MET A 128 6.93 2.50 -4.33
N LEU A 129 6.43 2.11 -3.16
CA LEU A 129 6.64 2.81 -1.90
C LEU A 129 7.52 1.93 -1.01
N CYS A 130 8.61 2.48 -0.50
CA CYS A 130 9.51 1.78 0.42
C CYS A 130 9.46 2.48 1.77
N ILE A 131 9.24 1.70 2.83
CA ILE A 131 9.17 2.18 4.21
C ILE A 131 10.22 1.42 5.02
N TYR A 132 10.97 2.11 5.87
CA TYR A 132 11.86 1.45 6.83
C TYR A 132 11.23 1.41 8.21
N ALA A 133 11.13 0.21 8.78
CA ALA A 133 10.70 -0.02 10.16
C ALA A 133 11.53 -1.15 10.79
N ASP A 134 11.91 -0.99 12.05
CA ASP A 134 12.66 -2.00 12.79
C ASP A 134 12.08 -2.22 14.20
N TYR A 135 11.51 -3.41 14.40
CA TYR A 135 10.89 -3.83 15.65
C TYR A 135 11.88 -3.88 16.81
N LYS A 136 13.14 -4.25 16.56
CA LYS A 136 14.14 -4.34 17.63
C LYS A 136 14.48 -2.97 18.22
N SER A 137 14.44 -1.93 17.40
CA SER A 137 14.77 -0.57 17.80
C SER A 137 13.57 0.20 18.33
N ASP A 138 12.37 -0.07 17.80
CA ASP A 138 11.18 0.75 18.04
C ASP A 138 10.11 0.06 18.93
N GLU A 139 10.19 -1.25 19.15
CA GLU A 139 9.28 -2.03 20.02
C GLU A 139 7.79 -1.72 19.77
N SER A 140 7.11 -1.05 20.72
CA SER A 140 5.70 -0.68 20.62
C SER A 140 5.42 0.45 19.63
N TYR A 141 6.43 1.25 19.24
CA TYR A 141 6.29 2.31 18.24
C TYR A 141 6.29 1.77 16.81
N THR A 142 6.63 0.48 16.61
CA THR A 142 6.67 -0.13 15.29
C THR A 142 5.26 -0.32 14.72
N PRO A 143 4.96 0.21 13.51
CA PRO A 143 3.67 0.00 12.88
C PRO A 143 3.42 -1.49 12.64
N SER A 144 2.24 -1.99 13.03
CA SER A 144 1.79 -3.36 12.79
C SER A 144 0.79 -3.43 11.64
N LYS A 145 0.04 -2.36 11.40
CA LYS A 145 -0.97 -2.29 10.34
C LYS A 145 -0.90 -0.95 9.62
N ILE A 146 -0.64 -0.98 8.32
CA ILE A 146 -0.58 0.20 7.46
C ILE A 146 -1.59 0.06 6.33
N SER A 147 -2.29 1.15 6.03
CA SER A 147 -3.13 1.32 4.85
C SER A 147 -2.49 2.36 3.92
N VAL A 148 -2.34 2.01 2.64
CA VAL A 148 -1.89 2.91 1.60
C VAL A 148 -3.07 3.30 0.73
N ARG A 149 -3.27 4.61 0.61
CA ARG A 149 -4.40 5.21 -0.09
C ARG A 149 -3.89 6.18 -1.14
N VAL A 150 -4.64 6.32 -2.23
CA VAL A 150 -4.29 7.23 -3.33
C VAL A 150 -5.53 7.99 -3.79
N GLY A 151 -5.35 9.22 -4.27
CA GLY A 151 -6.46 10.05 -4.74
C GLY A 151 -6.00 11.33 -5.40
N ASN A 152 -6.95 12.19 -5.73
CA ASN A 152 -6.66 13.52 -6.26
C ASN A 152 -6.54 14.58 -5.16
N ASN A 153 -7.25 14.40 -4.05
CA ASN A 153 -7.32 15.28 -2.90
C ASN A 153 -7.60 14.47 -1.62
N PHE A 154 -7.65 15.14 -0.46
CA PHE A 154 -7.87 14.51 0.84
C PHE A 154 -9.24 13.83 1.00
N HIS A 155 -10.25 14.24 0.22
CA HIS A 155 -11.63 13.75 0.35
C HIS A 155 -11.92 12.54 -0.55
N ASN A 156 -11.08 12.26 -1.54
CA ASN A 156 -11.28 11.19 -2.52
C ASN A 156 -10.16 10.14 -2.51
N LEU A 157 -9.57 9.92 -1.34
CA LEU A 157 -8.57 8.89 -1.12
C LEU A 157 -9.23 7.50 -1.15
N LEU A 158 -8.72 6.64 -2.00
CA LEU A 158 -9.12 5.24 -2.10
C LEU A 158 -8.00 4.36 -1.55
N GLU A 159 -8.35 3.44 -0.66
CA GLU A 159 -7.42 2.42 -0.18
C GLU A 159 -7.11 1.43 -1.32
N ILE A 160 -5.83 1.35 -1.67
CA ILE A 160 -5.33 0.42 -2.70
C ILE A 160 -4.68 -0.80 -2.09
N ARG A 161 -4.12 -0.67 -0.89
CA ARG A 161 -3.42 -1.77 -0.23
C ARG A 161 -3.42 -1.60 1.28
N GLN A 162 -3.67 -2.68 1.98
CA GLN A 162 -3.49 -2.79 3.42
C GLN A 162 -2.45 -3.86 3.69
N LEU A 163 -1.53 -3.58 4.61
CA LEU A 163 -0.46 -4.48 4.99
C LEU A 163 -0.50 -4.71 6.50
N GLU A 164 -0.37 -5.96 6.89
CA GLU A 164 -0.14 -6.38 8.26
C GLU A 164 1.30 -6.88 8.36
N MET A 165 2.03 -6.33 9.33
CA MET A 165 3.45 -6.60 9.53
C MET A 165 3.64 -7.21 10.92
N VAL A 166 4.51 -8.22 10.99
CA VAL A 166 4.84 -8.93 12.23
C VAL A 166 6.33 -8.77 12.45
N GLU A 167 6.70 -7.97 13.46
CA GLU A 167 8.09 -7.67 13.82
C GLU A 167 8.99 -7.33 12.60
N PRO A 168 8.64 -6.33 11.77
CA PRO A 168 9.46 -5.96 10.62
C PRO A 168 10.86 -5.52 11.09
N SER A 169 11.90 -5.90 10.34
CA SER A 169 13.30 -5.61 10.69
C SER A 169 14.09 -5.07 9.50
N GLY A 170 13.54 -4.08 8.79
CA GLY A 170 14.19 -3.49 7.61
C GLY A 170 13.24 -2.80 6.65
N TRP A 171 13.62 -2.80 5.37
CA TRP A 171 12.85 -2.16 4.31
C TRP A 171 11.62 -2.99 3.92
N ILE A 172 10.46 -2.35 3.88
CA ILE A 172 9.20 -2.90 3.42
C ILE A 172 8.89 -2.29 2.05
N HIS A 173 8.72 -3.13 1.03
CA HIS A 173 8.43 -2.71 -0.33
C HIS A 173 6.95 -2.92 -0.63
N ILE A 174 6.24 -1.84 -0.96
CA ILE A 174 4.80 -1.82 -1.18
C ILE A 174 4.50 -1.49 -2.65
N PRO A 175 4.06 -2.47 -3.47
CA PRO A 175 3.72 -2.26 -4.87
C PRO A 175 2.49 -1.37 -4.99
N LEU A 176 2.64 -0.27 -5.74
CA LEU A 176 1.54 0.63 -6.08
C LEU A 176 1.07 0.34 -7.51
N LEU A 177 0.38 -0.79 -7.65
CA LEU A 177 -0.08 -1.33 -8.92
C LEU A 177 -1.61 -1.31 -9.01
N ASP A 178 -2.13 -1.09 -10.21
CA ASP A 178 -3.55 -1.22 -10.53
C ASP A 178 -3.98 -2.70 -10.70
N LEU A 179 -5.25 -2.92 -11.04
CA LEU A 179 -5.83 -4.25 -11.25
C LEU A 179 -5.18 -5.04 -12.41
N VAL A 180 -4.48 -4.35 -13.31
CA VAL A 180 -3.81 -4.92 -14.49
C VAL A 180 -2.28 -4.93 -14.28
N ASN A 181 -1.81 -4.73 -13.05
CA ASN A 181 -0.40 -4.65 -12.65
C ASN A 181 0.40 -3.48 -13.28
N ASN A 182 -0.27 -2.38 -13.65
CA ASN A 182 0.40 -1.16 -14.09
C ASN A 182 0.68 -0.23 -12.90
N PRO A 183 1.76 0.57 -12.94
CA PRO A 183 2.00 1.63 -11.96
C PRO A 183 0.84 2.62 -11.87
N ILE A 184 0.44 2.97 -10.64
CA ILE A 184 -0.67 3.90 -10.40
C ILE A 184 -0.27 5.34 -10.76
N ARG A 185 -1.19 6.09 -11.35
CA ARG A 185 -1.04 7.53 -11.60
C ARG A 185 -1.94 8.33 -10.66
N THR A 186 -1.34 9.07 -9.72
CA THR A 186 -2.07 9.78 -8.66
C THR A 186 -1.51 11.18 -8.43
N PHE A 187 -2.31 12.07 -7.82
CA PHE A 187 -1.81 13.35 -7.30
C PHE A 187 -1.39 13.24 -5.84
N MET A 188 -1.97 12.30 -5.10
CA MET A 188 -1.75 12.16 -3.67
C MET A 188 -1.60 10.69 -3.29
N ILE A 189 -0.67 10.42 -2.38
CA ILE A 189 -0.55 9.17 -1.63
C ILE A 189 -0.74 9.53 -0.16
N GLN A 190 -1.51 8.73 0.57
CA GLN A 190 -1.62 8.79 2.01
C GLN A 190 -1.24 7.42 2.59
N ILE A 191 -0.29 7.43 3.49
CA ILE A 191 0.09 6.27 4.30
C ILE A 191 -0.58 6.47 5.66
N ALA A 192 -1.43 5.53 6.06
CA ALA A 192 -2.14 5.56 7.32
C ALA A 192 -1.67 4.41 8.21
N VAL A 193 -1.00 4.72 9.30
CA VAL A 193 -0.68 3.76 10.35
C VAL A 193 -1.93 3.56 11.19
N LEU A 194 -2.58 2.40 11.02
CA LEU A 194 -3.84 2.06 11.65
C LEU A 194 -3.63 1.45 13.05
N ALA A 195 -2.53 0.74 13.24
CA ALA A 195 -2.16 0.15 14.52
C ALA A 195 -0.64 -0.04 14.61
N ASN A 196 -0.13 -0.07 15.84
CA ASN A 196 1.24 -0.41 16.17
C ASN A 196 1.33 -1.75 16.91
N HIS A 197 2.53 -2.27 17.07
CA HIS A 197 2.78 -3.44 17.90
C HIS A 197 2.49 -3.13 19.38
N GLN A 198 2.09 -4.15 20.14
CA GLN A 198 1.84 -4.03 21.58
C GLN A 198 0.86 -2.91 21.97
N ASN A 199 -0.05 -2.52 21.05
CA ASN A 199 -0.96 -1.39 21.21
C ASN A 199 -0.27 -0.04 21.50
N GLY A 200 0.94 0.17 20.95
CA GLY A 200 1.64 1.44 21.08
C GLY A 200 0.83 2.62 20.54
N ARG A 201 0.83 3.71 21.29
CA ARG A 201 0.02 4.91 20.98
C ARG A 201 0.57 5.66 19.76
N ASP A 202 1.84 6.01 19.81
CA ASP A 202 2.55 6.75 18.76
C ASP A 202 3.36 5.80 17.87
N THR A 203 3.76 6.25 16.69
CA THR A 203 4.52 5.45 15.72
C THR A 203 5.89 6.07 15.44
N HIS A 204 6.88 5.19 15.22
CA HIS A 204 8.17 5.55 14.65
C HIS A 204 8.25 5.07 13.21
N MET A 205 8.61 5.98 12.33
CA MET A 205 9.01 5.64 10.97
C MET A 205 10.34 6.32 10.70
N ARG A 206 11.32 5.55 10.25
CA ARG A 206 12.69 6.04 10.08
C ARG A 206 12.89 6.66 8.71
N GLN A 207 12.46 5.98 7.65
CA GLN A 207 12.67 6.47 6.29
C GLN A 207 11.53 6.06 5.36
N ILE A 208 11.14 6.94 4.44
CA ILE A 208 10.17 6.65 3.39
C ILE A 208 10.75 7.09 2.04
N LYS A 209 10.66 6.20 1.06
CA LYS A 209 11.05 6.49 -0.34
C LYS A 209 9.91 6.17 -1.29
N VAL A 210 9.70 7.05 -2.26
CA VAL A 210 8.69 6.85 -3.30
C VAL A 210 9.37 6.78 -4.65
N TYR A 211 9.06 5.76 -5.43
CA TYR A 211 9.67 5.51 -6.72
C TYR A 211 8.67 5.59 -7.87
N THR A 212 9.04 6.34 -8.91
CA THR A 212 8.43 6.26 -10.24
C THR A 212 9.16 5.22 -11.09
N PRO A 213 8.47 4.52 -12.01
CA PRO A 213 9.18 3.86 -13.09
C PRO A 213 9.98 4.90 -13.88
N VAL A 214 11.21 4.57 -14.26
CA VAL A 214 11.92 5.35 -15.28
C VAL A 214 11.29 4.98 -16.61
N GLU A 215 10.70 5.95 -17.30
CA GLU A 215 10.35 5.76 -18.69
C GLU A 215 11.66 5.47 -19.44
N GLU A 216 11.79 4.23 -19.94
CA GLU A 216 12.75 3.94 -20.99
C GLU A 216 12.32 4.76 -22.20
N SER A 217 12.86 5.97 -22.29
CA SER A 217 12.76 6.91 -23.40
C SER A 217 11.99 6.36 -24.59
N SER A 218 10.73 6.76 -24.65
CA SER A 218 9.87 6.57 -25.80
C SER A 218 10.49 7.29 -26.99
N ILE A 219 11.35 6.59 -27.72
CA ILE A 219 11.67 6.92 -29.11
C ILE A 219 10.41 6.56 -29.92
N GLY A 220 9.33 7.31 -29.72
CA GLY A 220 8.02 6.96 -30.29
C GLY A 220 7.60 5.50 -30.04
N LYS A 221 6.79 4.96 -30.96
CA LYS A 221 6.32 3.56 -30.97
C LYS A 221 7.41 2.54 -31.35
N PHE A 222 8.70 2.89 -31.30
CA PHE A 222 9.77 2.02 -31.78
C PHE A 222 10.41 1.21 -30.65
N PRO A 223 10.81 -0.04 -30.93
CA PRO A 223 11.50 -0.87 -29.95
C PRO A 223 12.85 -0.27 -29.54
N ARG A 224 13.30 -0.65 -28.36
CA ARG A 224 14.55 -0.19 -27.74
C ARG A 224 15.73 -0.44 -28.68
N CYS A 225 16.38 0.63 -29.13
CA CYS A 225 17.69 0.52 -29.77
C CYS A 225 18.77 0.65 -28.70
N THR A 226 19.57 -0.40 -28.49
CA THR A 226 20.61 -0.48 -27.47
C THR A 226 22.00 -0.17 -27.98
N THR A 227 22.17 -0.05 -29.29
CA THR A 227 23.48 0.16 -29.93
C THR A 227 24.00 1.57 -29.63
N VAL A 228 25.30 1.67 -29.36
CA VAL A 228 26.00 2.95 -29.08
C VAL A 228 25.77 3.95 -30.21
N ASP A 229 25.82 3.50 -31.46
CA ASP A 229 25.60 4.34 -32.64
C ASP A 229 24.23 5.03 -32.63
N PHE A 230 23.18 4.31 -32.22
CA PHE A 230 21.83 4.88 -32.15
C PHE A 230 21.65 5.81 -30.95
N MET A 231 22.33 5.50 -29.83
CA MET A 231 22.30 6.37 -28.66
C MET A 231 23.03 7.69 -28.89
N MET A 232 24.07 7.72 -29.73
CA MET A 232 24.83 8.94 -30.04
C MET A 232 23.95 10.03 -30.68
N TYR A 233 22.99 9.64 -31.51
CA TYR A 233 22.07 10.57 -32.19
C TYR A 233 20.72 10.75 -31.47
N ARG A 234 20.57 10.19 -30.26
CA ARG A 234 19.28 10.15 -29.54
C ARG A 234 18.82 11.51 -29.00
N THR A 235 19.75 12.38 -28.64
CA THR A 235 19.43 13.70 -28.08
C THR A 235 20.35 14.75 -28.67
N ILE A 236 19.80 15.83 -29.21
CA ILE A 236 20.54 17.07 -29.43
C ILE A 236 20.67 17.73 -28.05
N ARG A 237 21.90 17.96 -27.59
CA ARG A 237 22.21 18.61 -26.32
C ARG A 237 22.82 19.97 -26.56
#